data_AF-A0A8T3QAQ4-F1
#
_entry.id   AF-A0A8T3QAQ4-F1
#
_cell.length_a   1.000
_cell.length_b   1.000
_cell.length_c   1.000
_cell.angle_alpha   90.00
_cell.angle_beta   90.00
_cell.angle_gamma   90.00
#
_symmetry.space_group_name_H-M   'P 1'
#
loop_
_entity.id
_entity.type
_entity.pdbx_description
1 polymer ?
#
loop_
_entity_poly.entity_id
_entity_poly.type
_entity_poly.pdbx_seq_one_letter_code
_entity_poly.pdbx_strand_id
1 'polypeptide(L)' 'DIEAQELPDGIPLAQWAVAWPLQHHAVATVIPGCRDIEQLEGNAAPGNLDLVSDTHPLAAPQAPRTAAG' A
#
# COMPACT_ATOMS: atom_id res chain seq x y z
N ASP A 1 19.97 -3.61 6.07
CA ASP A 1 18.94 -4.64 6.25
C ASP A 1 17.58 -4.03 6.59
N ILE A 2 17.01 -3.23 5.68
CA ILE A 2 15.66 -2.66 5.90
C ILE A 2 14.61 -3.77 5.80
N GLU A 3 14.77 -4.67 4.83
CA GLU A 3 13.86 -5.80 4.60
C GLU A 3 13.72 -6.72 5.82
N ALA A 4 14.80 -6.96 6.57
CA ALA A 4 14.77 -7.85 7.73
C ALA A 4 14.29 -7.17 9.03
N GLN A 5 14.24 -5.84 9.08
CA GLN A 5 14.02 -5.08 10.31
C GLN A 5 12.70 -4.32 10.31
N GLU A 6 12.24 -3.87 9.15
CA GLU A 6 11.13 -2.92 9.03
C GLU A 6 9.91 -3.49 8.31
N LEU A 7 10.06 -4.61 7.59
CA LEU A 7 8.97 -5.16 6.78
C LEU A 7 8.21 -6.21 7.59
N PRO A 8 6.87 -6.14 7.59
CA PRO A 8 6.06 -7.28 8.01
C PRO A 8 6.29 -8.48 7.08
N ASP A 9 6.19 -9.68 7.66
CA ASP A 9 6.37 -10.93 6.92
C ASP A 9 5.45 -11.00 5.70
N GLY A 10 6.02 -11.34 4.54
CA GLY A 10 5.28 -11.55 3.30
C GLY A 10 4.90 -10.27 2.55
N ILE A 11 5.29 -9.08 3.02
CA ILE A 11 5.03 -7.82 2.31
C ILE A 11 6.26 -7.42 1.50
N PRO A 12 6.15 -7.29 0.16
CA PRO A 12 7.25 -6.79 -0.66
C PRO A 12 7.65 -5.36 -0.29
N LEU A 13 8.95 -5.05 -0.32
CA LEU A 13 9.47 -3.72 0.05
C LEU A 13 8.79 -2.57 -0.69
N ALA A 14 8.57 -2.73 -2.00
CA ALA A 14 7.91 -1.72 -2.81
C ALA A 14 6.47 -1.45 -2.33
N GLN A 15 5.74 -2.49 -1.97
CA GLN A 15 4.38 -2.36 -1.44
C GLN A 15 4.37 -1.71 -0.06
N TRP A 16 5.32 -2.08 0.81
CA TRP A 16 5.50 -1.46 2.12
C TRP A 16 5.80 0.04 2.00
N ALA A 17 6.71 0.43 1.10
CA ALA A 17 7.09 1.83 0.90
C ALA A 17 5.92 2.70 0.43
N VAL A 18 4.96 2.13 -0.30
CA VAL A 18 3.74 2.83 -0.74
C VAL A 18 2.68 2.85 0.36
N ALA A 19 2.49 1.75 1.10
CA ALA A 19 1.48 1.67 2.17
C ALA A 19 1.84 2.51 3.40
N TRP A 20 3.13 2.56 3.77
CA TRP A 20 3.56 3.14 5.05
C TRP A 20 3.17 4.61 5.23
N PRO A 21 3.36 5.53 4.25
CA PRO A 21 2.93 6.91 4.39
C PRO A 21 1.41 7.06 4.57
N LEU A 22 0.61 6.18 3.95
CA LEU A 22 -0.86 6.22 3.99
C LEU A 22 -1.44 5.86 5.36
N GLN A 23 -0.63 5.33 6.28
CA GLN A 23 -1.04 5.10 7.67
C GLN A 23 -1.19 6.43 8.44
N HIS A 24 -0.53 7.48 7.97
CA HIS A 24 -0.58 8.78 8.62
C HIS A 24 -1.75 9.62 8.08
N HIS A 25 -2.65 10.08 8.98
CA HIS A 25 -3.88 10.82 8.64
C HIS A 25 -3.70 12.13 7.83
N ALA A 26 -2.49 12.65 7.74
CA ALA A 26 -2.18 13.82 6.93
C ALA A 26 -1.86 13.48 5.46
N VAL A 27 -1.64 12.19 5.14
CA VAL A 27 -1.23 11.73 3.82
C VAL A 27 -2.44 11.19 3.08
N ALA A 28 -2.91 11.94 2.09
CA ALA A 28 -4.06 11.55 1.29
C ALA A 28 -3.70 10.61 0.13
N THR A 29 -2.47 10.71 -0.39
CA THR A 29 -2.04 9.97 -1.59
C THR A 29 -0.53 9.78 -1.61
N VAL A 30 -0.09 8.68 -2.22
CA VAL A 30 1.30 8.39 -2.54
C VAL A 30 1.37 8.19 -4.05
N ILE A 31 2.36 8.84 -4.70
CA ILE A 31 2.54 8.78 -6.15
C ILE A 31 3.85 8.04 -6.43
N PRO A 32 3.80 6.72 -6.62
CA PRO A 32 5.00 5.95 -6.93
C PRO A 32 5.36 6.06 -8.42
N GLY A 33 6.66 6.02 -8.71
CA GLY A 33 7.14 5.87 -10.09
C GLY A 33 7.00 4.43 -10.57
N CYS A 34 6.69 4.24 -11.85
CA CYS A 34 6.64 2.93 -12.51
C CYS A 34 7.23 3.01 -13.92
N ARG A 35 7.98 1.98 -14.33
CA ARG A 35 8.60 1.88 -15.66
C ARG A 35 7.96 0.81 -16.56
N ASP A 36 7.16 -0.07 -15.97
CA ASP A 36 6.49 -1.19 -16.61
C ASP A 36 5.16 -1.49 -15.89
N ILE A 37 4.38 -2.41 -16.46
CA ILE A 37 3.05 -2.78 -15.98
C ILE A 37 3.13 -3.54 -14.65
N GLU A 38 4.14 -4.39 -14.48
CA GLU A 38 4.34 -5.16 -13.24
C GLU A 38 4.56 -4.23 -12.04
N GLN A 39 5.36 -3.17 -12.22
CA GLN A 39 5.52 -2.14 -11.20
C GLN A 39 4.23 -1.36 -10.94
N LEU A 40 3.45 -1.05 -11.98
CA LEU A 40 2.17 -0.37 -11.81
C LEU A 40 1.21 -1.21 -10.96
N GLU A 41 1.07 -2.50 -11.27
CA GLU A 41 0.22 -3.44 -10.53
C GLU A 41 0.71 -3.64 -9.10
N GLY A 42 2.02 -3.84 -8.92
CA GLY A 42 2.66 -3.97 -7.62
C GLY A 42 2.51 -2.72 -6.75
N ASN A 43 2.52 -1.53 -7.34
CA ASN A 43 2.31 -0.26 -6.65
C ASN A 43 0.84 0.02 -6.31
N ALA A 44 -0.11 -0.61 -7.00
CA ALA A 44 -1.55 -0.46 -6.75
C ALA A 44 -2.09 -1.46 -5.71
N ALA A 45 -1.49 -2.64 -5.59
CA ALA A 45 -1.81 -3.65 -4.59
C ALA A 45 -1.84 -3.17 -3.11
N PRO A 46 -1.00 -2.22 -2.64
CA PRO A 46 -0.93 -1.79 -1.25
C PRO A 46 -2.24 -1.25 -0.68
N GLY A 47 -3.11 -0.67 -1.51
CA GLY A 47 -4.43 -0.18 -1.09
C GLY A 47 -5.34 -1.27 -0.52
N ASN A 48 -5.05 -2.55 -0.79
CA ASN A 48 -5.80 -3.69 -0.27
C ASN A 48 -5.21 -4.27 1.03
N LEU A 49 -4.03 -3.82 1.46
CA LEU A 49 -3.40 -4.32 2.68
C LEU A 49 -4.18 -3.81 3.92
N ASP A 50 -4.30 -4.64 4.96
CA ASP A 50 -4.84 -4.27 6.28
C ASP A 50 -4.05 -3.16 7.00
N LEU A 51 -2.96 -2.69 6.39
CA LEU A 51 -2.14 -1.58 6.86
C LEU A 51 -2.77 -0.22 6.58
N VAL A 52 -3.60 -0.08 5.54
CA VAL A 52 -4.20 1.21 5.16
C VAL A 52 -5.56 1.34 5.82
N SER A 53 -5.77 2.43 6.56
CA SER A 53 -7.01 2.64 7.31
C SER A 53 -8.16 3.08 6.39
N ASP A 54 -9.26 2.33 6.43
CA ASP A 54 -10.51 2.69 5.76
C ASP A 54 -11.24 3.89 6.39
N THR A 55 -10.84 4.31 7.60
CA THR A 55 -11.48 5.43 8.31
C THR A 55 -10.80 6.77 8.06
N HIS A 56 -9.84 6.82 7.13
CA HIS A 56 -9.20 8.06 6.72
C HIS A 56 -10.24 9.06 6.17
N PRO A 57 -10.19 10.35 6.55
CA PRO A 57 -11.21 11.35 6.14
C PRO A 57 -11.30 11.56 4.63
N LEU A 58 -10.25 11.18 3.90
CA LEU A 58 -10.17 11.26 2.42
C LEU A 58 -10.17 9.87 1.77
N ALA A 59 -10.52 8.80 2.50
CA ALA A 59 -10.64 7.47 1.91
C ALA A 59 -11.72 7.49 0.80
N ALA A 60 -11.33 7.06 -0.39
CA ALA A 60 -12.29 6.84 -1.47
C ALA A 60 -13.14 5.59 -1.14
N PRO A 61 -14.39 5.51 -1.62
CA PRO A 61 -15.17 4.27 -1.54
C PRO A 61 -14.40 3.13 -2.21
N GLN A 62 -13.93 2.19 -1.41
CA GLN A 62 -13.24 0.99 -1.90
C GLN A 62 -14.27 0.02 -2.48
N ALA A 63 -13.95 -0.63 -3.59
CA ALA A 63 -14.64 -1.87 -3.93
C ALA A 63 -14.39 -2.90 -2.80
N PRO A 64 -15.28 -3.87 -2.57
CA PRO A 64 -15.05 -4.90 -1.56
C PRO A 64 -13.68 -5.52 -1.78
N ARG A 65 -12.80 -5.47 -0.77
CA ARG A 65 -11.49 -6.13 -0.84
C ARG A 65 -11.74 -7.61 -1.07
N THR A 66 -11.56 -8.07 -2.30
CA THR A 66 -11.62 -9.50 -2.59
C THR A 66 -10.44 -10.11 -1.86
N ALA A 67 -10.72 -10.99 -0.90
CA ALA A 67 -9.69 -11.79 -0.27
C ALA A 67 -9.02 -12.62 -1.37
N ALA A 68 -7.88 -12.14 -1.86
CA ALA A 68 -6.97 -12.98 -2.61
C ALA A 68 -6.32 -13.91 -1.59
N GLY A 69 -6.68 -15.19 -1.65
CA GLY A 69 -6.03 -16.26 -0.91
C GLY A 69 -4.68 -16.63 -1.49
#